data_AF-A0AAQ0FHY0-F1
#
_entry.id   AF-A0AAQ0FHY0-F1
#
_cell.length_a   1.000
_cell.length_b   1.000
_cell.length_c   1.000
_cell.angle_alpha   90.00
_cell.angle_beta   90.00
_cell.angle_gamma   90.00
#
_symmetry.space_group_name_H-M   'P 1'
#
loop_
_entity.id
_entity.type
_entity.pdbx_description
1 polymer ?
#
loop_
_entity_poly.entity_id
_entity_poly.type
_entity_poly.pdbx_seq_one_letter_code
_entity_poly.pdbx_strand_id
1 'polypeptide(L)'
;MMCRATSAAGPHPELITFLERTMDHPVPGEKLLTRLLETLDKGISALLRPWQIRREDRARVEGRERELLIIAQAEHDVEDIRAGRKTVVQNQGTVRLLPANSELVDGRVEPVLSLPAMLDNAYQRQVINLLQEEINVAKTILKAEDILAGDPSTAPSTYADPDWLARWRRSAAQMSSDQLQFLFASVLAGEVKSPGSFSLRTLDFLKNLSRDEAERMQFVCPFLANGRYVFTLGPLQAPQVYHDNREFPFFLQELGLLSGNGYMGNVLQKFESEIASEFRVVLRLNDRAVIVRGSDPKAILQLNGYKTTPVGAQALSLCPMSAPESYLQAVAVHCKSKGFAVAIASRCAGTEPAEEGWIDEVAV
;
A
#
# COMPACT_ATOMS: atom_id res chain seq x y z
N MET A 1 5.24 46.28 58.99
CA MET A 1 6.57 45.85 58.52
C MET A 1 6.33 45.01 57.28
N MET A 2 6.71 45.51 56.11
CA MET A 2 6.44 44.93 54.79
C MET A 2 7.13 43.56 54.62
N CYS A 3 6.39 42.52 54.21
CA CYS A 3 6.98 41.30 53.65
C CYS A 3 6.95 41.38 52.12
N ARG A 4 8.15 41.32 51.53
CA ARG A 4 8.41 41.39 50.08
C ARG A 4 7.87 40.14 49.36
N ALA A 5 7.24 40.37 48.22
CA ALA A 5 6.96 39.36 47.21
C ALA A 5 8.27 38.96 46.51
N THR A 6 8.58 37.66 46.48
CA THR A 6 9.64 37.08 45.65
C THR A 6 9.05 36.52 44.36
N SER A 7 9.46 37.16 43.27
CA SER A 7 9.35 36.83 41.85
C SER A 7 9.36 35.33 41.54
N ALA A 8 8.38 34.87 40.76
CA ALA A 8 8.38 33.58 40.09
C ALA A 8 9.53 33.54 39.07
N ALA A 9 10.51 32.68 39.30
CA ALA A 9 11.55 32.39 38.32
C ALA A 9 10.90 31.63 37.14
N GLY A 10 10.93 32.25 35.96
CA GLY A 10 10.55 31.59 34.70
C GLY A 10 11.47 30.39 34.40
N PRO A 11 11.04 29.46 33.55
CA PRO A 11 11.82 28.25 33.25
C PRO A 11 13.20 28.60 32.69
N HIS A 12 14.20 27.84 33.12
CA HIS A 12 15.60 27.99 32.73
C HIS A 12 15.76 28.03 31.19
N PRO A 13 16.57 28.95 30.63
CA PRO A 13 16.72 29.11 29.18
C PRO A 13 17.24 27.87 28.44
N GLU A 14 17.87 26.91 29.15
CA GLU A 14 18.31 25.63 28.61
C GLU A 14 17.16 24.62 28.36
N LEU A 15 16.06 24.71 29.13
CA LEU A 15 14.86 23.88 28.90
C LEU A 15 14.01 24.41 27.73
N ILE A 16 14.00 25.72 27.54
CA ILE A 16 13.35 26.36 26.38
C ILE A 16 14.10 25.96 25.09
N THR A 17 15.43 25.97 25.10
CA THR A 17 16.23 25.54 23.93
C THR A 17 16.17 24.04 23.65
N PHE A 18 15.93 23.19 24.67
CA PHE A 18 15.67 21.76 24.46
C PHE A 18 14.29 21.50 23.85
N LEU A 19 13.25 22.19 24.33
CA LEU A 19 11.89 22.09 23.78
C LEU A 19 11.78 22.71 22.38
N GLU A 20 12.45 23.84 22.12
CA GLU A 20 12.53 24.48 20.80
C GLU A 20 13.31 23.62 19.80
N ARG A 21 14.37 22.90 20.22
CA ARG A 21 15.09 21.95 19.36
C ARG A 21 14.28 20.71 18.99
N THR A 22 13.32 20.31 19.83
CA THR A 22 12.41 19.19 19.49
C THR A 22 11.23 19.58 18.61
N MET A 23 11.00 20.89 18.36
CA MET A 23 9.90 21.36 17.51
C MET A 23 10.26 21.56 16.03
N ASP A 24 11.54 21.47 15.66
CA ASP A 24 12.00 21.82 14.30
C ASP A 24 12.58 20.63 13.49
N HIS A 25 12.51 19.41 14.03
CA HIS A 25 12.75 18.22 13.24
C HIS A 25 11.43 17.76 12.63
N PRO A 26 11.25 17.83 11.29
CA PRO A 26 10.05 17.31 10.66
C PRO A 26 9.91 15.85 11.04
N VAL A 27 8.77 15.50 11.63
CA VAL A 27 8.49 14.10 11.96
C VAL A 27 8.54 13.32 10.63
N PRO A 28 9.20 12.16 10.57
CA PRO A 28 9.15 11.32 9.38
C PRO A 28 7.71 11.18 8.88
N GLY A 29 7.50 11.25 7.57
CA GLY A 29 6.16 11.17 6.98
C GLY A 29 5.31 12.44 7.04
N GLU A 30 5.67 13.49 7.76
CA GLU A 30 4.81 14.68 7.91
C GLU A 30 4.44 15.33 6.56
N LYS A 31 5.43 15.52 5.69
CA LYS A 31 5.20 16.06 4.35
C LYS A 31 4.33 15.14 3.49
N LEU A 32 4.45 13.82 3.68
CA LEU A 32 3.64 12.83 2.96
C LEU A 32 2.19 12.82 3.45
N LEU A 33 1.96 13.01 4.74
CA LEU A 33 0.62 13.16 5.31
C LEU A 33 -0.07 14.42 4.76
N THR A 34 0.62 15.56 4.73
CA THR A 34 0.09 16.77 4.08
C THR A 34 -0.23 16.50 2.62
N ARG A 35 0.66 15.82 1.88
CA ARG A 35 0.45 15.46 0.47
C ARG A 35 -0.76 14.55 0.26
N LEU A 36 -0.97 13.57 1.13
CA LEU A 36 -2.15 12.70 1.10
C LEU A 36 -3.43 13.54 1.24
N LEU A 37 -3.49 14.41 2.24
CA LEU A 37 -4.66 15.26 2.51
C LEU A 37 -4.96 16.17 1.31
N GLU A 38 -3.96 16.87 0.78
CA GLU A 38 -4.13 17.71 -0.41
C GLU A 38 -4.60 16.92 -1.64
N THR A 39 -4.13 15.67 -1.80
CA THR A 39 -4.55 14.79 -2.89
C THR A 39 -6.02 14.41 -2.77
N LEU A 40 -6.48 14.06 -1.56
CA LEU A 40 -7.87 13.74 -1.26
C LEU A 40 -8.81 14.93 -1.50
N ASP A 41 -8.33 16.14 -1.23
CA ASP A 41 -9.05 17.40 -1.45
C ASP A 41 -9.29 17.72 -2.92
N LYS A 42 -8.27 17.50 -3.75
CA LYS A 42 -8.34 17.81 -5.19
C LYS A 42 -9.13 16.77 -5.97
N GLY A 43 -9.18 15.53 -5.47
CA GLY A 43 -9.72 14.41 -6.23
C GLY A 43 -11.20 14.12 -6.04
N ILE A 44 -11.77 14.12 -4.82
CA ILE A 44 -13.10 13.46 -4.66
C ILE A 44 -14.04 13.94 -3.55
N SER A 45 -13.67 14.75 -2.54
CA SER A 45 -14.73 15.12 -1.57
C SER A 45 -14.51 16.34 -0.69
N ALA A 46 -15.48 17.25 -0.74
CA ALA A 46 -15.73 18.26 0.29
C ALA A 46 -16.06 17.64 1.67
N LEU A 47 -16.42 16.34 1.74
CA LEU A 47 -16.76 15.62 2.97
C LEU A 47 -15.54 15.35 3.89
N LEU A 48 -14.31 15.38 3.34
CA LEU A 48 -13.08 15.23 4.11
C LEU A 48 -12.48 16.57 4.56
N ARG A 49 -12.98 17.71 4.07
CA ARG A 49 -12.53 19.03 4.55
C ARG A 49 -12.70 19.24 6.06
N PRO A 50 -13.81 18.78 6.69
CA PRO A 50 -13.92 18.81 8.14
C PRO A 50 -12.83 17.98 8.85
N TRP A 51 -12.29 16.93 8.22
CA TRP A 51 -11.20 16.12 8.79
C TRP A 51 -9.87 16.88 8.79
N GLN A 52 -9.55 17.60 7.71
CA GLN A 52 -8.33 18.41 7.61
C GLN A 52 -8.32 19.59 8.57
N ILE A 53 -9.42 20.37 8.59
CA ILE A 53 -9.56 21.54 9.48
C ILE A 53 -9.44 21.12 10.95
N ARG A 54 -9.98 19.96 11.34
CA ARG A 54 -9.90 19.47 12.73
C ARG A 54 -8.51 19.00 13.18
N ARG A 55 -7.63 18.63 12.23
CA ARG A 55 -6.24 18.23 12.52
C ARG A 55 -5.26 19.41 12.52
N GLU A 56 -5.55 20.47 11.77
CA GLU A 56 -4.76 21.71 11.78
C GLU A 56 -4.97 22.52 13.08
N ASP A 57 -6.14 22.42 13.72
CA ASP A 57 -6.51 23.24 14.89
C ASP A 57 -6.24 22.61 16.28
N ARG A 58 -5.89 21.32 16.41
CA ARG A 58 -5.73 20.65 17.73
C ARG A 58 -4.56 19.65 17.80
N ALA A 59 -4.06 19.42 19.01
CA ALA A 59 -3.03 18.42 19.31
C ALA A 59 -3.35 17.07 18.63
N ARG A 60 -2.45 16.62 17.74
CA ARG A 60 -2.68 15.53 16.76
C ARG A 60 -3.32 14.26 17.34
N VAL A 61 -2.96 13.89 18.57
CA VAL A 61 -3.49 12.71 19.28
C VAL A 61 -4.99 12.86 19.56
N GLU A 62 -5.43 14.02 20.04
CA GLU A 62 -6.85 14.27 20.33
C GLU A 62 -7.71 14.39 19.07
N GLY A 63 -7.12 14.78 17.94
CA GLY A 63 -7.80 14.77 16.64
C GLY A 63 -8.10 13.33 16.21
N ARG A 64 -7.08 12.48 16.24
CA ARG A 64 -7.15 11.07 15.83
C ARG A 64 -8.10 10.24 16.70
N GLU A 65 -8.09 10.41 18.02
CA GLU A 65 -9.02 9.70 18.91
C GLU A 65 -10.48 10.01 18.57
N ARG A 66 -10.80 11.28 18.32
CA ARG A 66 -12.16 11.70 17.94
C ARG A 66 -12.58 11.13 16.59
N GLU A 67 -11.67 11.03 15.62
CA GLU A 67 -11.93 10.42 14.32
C GLU A 67 -12.28 8.94 14.44
N LEU A 68 -11.49 8.19 15.22
CA LEU A 68 -11.77 6.78 15.49
C LEU A 68 -13.12 6.59 16.19
N LEU A 69 -13.48 7.49 17.13
CA LEU A 69 -14.79 7.47 17.78
C LEU A 69 -15.94 7.72 16.80
N ILE A 70 -15.78 8.63 15.84
CA ILE A 70 -16.81 8.88 14.81
C ILE A 70 -17.00 7.64 13.94
N ILE A 71 -15.91 6.99 13.51
CA ILE A 71 -16.00 5.74 12.74
C ILE A 71 -16.67 4.65 13.57
N ALA A 72 -16.24 4.44 14.82
CA ALA A 72 -16.80 3.43 15.70
C ALA A 72 -18.30 3.65 15.95
N GLN A 73 -18.72 4.90 16.16
CA GLN A 73 -20.13 5.25 16.30
C GLN A 73 -20.91 4.96 15.01
N ALA A 74 -20.35 5.30 13.84
CA ALA A 74 -21.00 5.03 12.56
C ALA A 74 -21.15 3.52 12.30
N GLU A 75 -20.17 2.70 12.69
CA GLU A 75 -20.27 1.23 12.61
C GLU A 75 -21.37 0.69 13.53
N HIS A 76 -21.40 1.16 14.77
CA HIS A 76 -22.46 0.78 15.71
C HIS A 76 -23.85 1.18 15.19
N ASP A 77 -23.98 2.37 14.60
CA ASP A 77 -25.21 2.83 13.98
C ASP A 77 -25.61 1.94 12.78
N VAL A 78 -24.68 1.53 11.94
CA VAL A 78 -24.93 0.57 10.84
C VAL A 78 -25.45 -0.77 11.38
N GLU A 79 -24.85 -1.30 12.45
CA GLU A 79 -25.29 -2.53 13.09
C GLU A 79 -26.70 -2.41 13.69
N ASP A 80 -26.99 -1.29 14.34
CA ASP A 80 -28.31 -0.99 14.90
C ASP A 80 -29.39 -0.91 13.82
N ILE A 81 -29.10 -0.30 12.67
CA ILE A 81 -30.06 -0.24 11.56
C ILE A 81 -30.25 -1.64 10.96
N ARG A 82 -29.17 -2.41 10.76
CA ARG A 82 -29.27 -3.81 10.27
C ARG A 82 -30.07 -4.71 11.19
N ALA A 83 -29.96 -4.48 12.51
CA ALA A 83 -30.71 -5.21 13.52
C ALA A 83 -32.15 -4.70 13.71
N GLY A 84 -32.58 -3.68 12.97
CA GLY A 84 -33.91 -3.09 13.10
C GLY A 84 -34.12 -2.31 14.39
N ARG A 85 -33.05 -1.89 15.08
CA ARG A 85 -33.12 -1.02 16.27
C ARG A 85 -33.21 0.46 15.89
N LYS A 86 -32.65 0.84 14.75
CA LYS A 86 -32.69 2.20 14.21
C LYS A 86 -33.30 2.22 12.80
N THR A 87 -33.94 3.32 12.44
CA THR A 87 -34.41 3.61 11.08
C THR A 87 -33.85 4.95 10.60
N VAL A 88 -33.57 5.03 9.31
CA VAL A 88 -33.16 6.26 8.65
C VAL A 88 -34.41 7.06 8.28
N VAL A 89 -34.52 8.29 8.78
CA VAL A 89 -35.59 9.21 8.42
C VAL A 89 -35.00 10.46 7.78
N GLN A 90 -35.49 10.79 6.58
CA GLN A 90 -35.12 12.01 5.89
C GLN A 90 -36.21 13.07 6.06
N ASN A 91 -35.85 14.22 6.61
CA ASN A 91 -36.76 15.36 6.75
C ASN A 91 -36.09 16.65 6.26
N GLN A 92 -36.70 17.31 5.27
CA GLN A 92 -36.23 18.58 4.70
C GLN A 92 -34.73 18.58 4.33
N GLY A 93 -34.24 17.49 3.74
CA GLY A 93 -32.84 17.35 3.33
C GLY A 93 -31.87 16.94 4.44
N THR A 94 -32.32 16.79 5.68
CA THR A 94 -31.52 16.22 6.79
C THR A 94 -31.84 14.75 6.98
N VAL A 95 -30.79 13.93 7.11
CA VAL A 95 -30.90 12.50 7.44
C VAL A 95 -30.73 12.35 8.95
N ARG A 96 -31.66 11.65 9.61
CA ARG A 96 -31.61 11.36 11.05
C ARG A 96 -31.78 9.87 11.28
N LEU A 97 -31.14 9.37 12.33
CA LEU A 97 -31.36 8.02 12.85
C LEU A 97 -32.36 8.11 14.01
N LEU A 98 -33.47 7.39 13.91
CA LEU A 98 -34.48 7.31 14.96
C LEU A 98 -34.58 5.86 15.47
N PRO A 99 -35.02 5.64 16.72
CA PRO A 99 -35.39 4.31 17.16
C PRO A 99 -36.47 3.72 16.25
N ALA A 100 -36.37 2.44 15.93
CA ALA A 100 -37.42 1.77 15.16
C ALA A 100 -38.70 1.67 16.02
N ASN A 101 -39.83 2.13 15.48
CA ASN A 101 -41.15 2.02 16.11
C ASN A 101 -41.89 0.71 15.75
N SER A 102 -41.19 -0.29 15.22
CA SER A 102 -41.75 -1.60 14.88
C SER A 102 -41.77 -2.52 16.11
N GLU A 103 -42.88 -3.21 16.37
CA GLU A 103 -42.94 -4.27 17.38
C GLU A 103 -41.89 -5.34 17.07
N LEU A 104 -40.88 -5.46 17.93
CA LEU A 104 -39.85 -6.49 17.83
C LEU A 104 -40.39 -7.75 18.52
N VAL A 105 -40.69 -8.79 17.75
CA VAL A 105 -40.97 -10.13 18.28
C VAL A 105 -39.66 -10.92 18.24
N ASP A 106 -39.14 -11.36 19.38
CA ASP A 106 -37.82 -12.02 19.50
C ASP A 106 -36.66 -11.25 18.84
N GLY A 107 -36.70 -9.91 18.90
CA GLY A 107 -35.63 -9.06 18.36
C GLY A 107 -35.58 -9.01 16.83
N ARG A 108 -36.63 -9.45 16.13
CA ARG A 108 -36.76 -9.38 14.67
C ARG A 108 -38.05 -8.66 14.28
N VAL A 109 -37.99 -7.92 13.17
CA VAL A 109 -39.16 -7.36 12.49
C VAL A 109 -39.72 -8.42 11.56
N GLU A 110 -40.99 -8.81 11.73
CA GLU A 110 -41.68 -9.76 10.84
C GLU A 110 -41.73 -9.22 9.39
N PRO A 111 -41.25 -9.99 8.39
CA PRO A 111 -41.19 -9.51 7.01
C PRO A 111 -42.58 -9.43 6.38
N VAL A 112 -43.12 -8.21 6.27
CA VAL A 112 -44.34 -7.94 5.50
C VAL A 112 -44.01 -7.78 4.02
N LEU A 113 -44.43 -8.74 3.20
CA LEU A 113 -44.32 -8.67 1.73
C LEU A 113 -45.39 -7.71 1.17
N SER A 114 -45.10 -6.41 1.23
CA SER A 114 -45.92 -5.36 0.61
C SER A 114 -45.04 -4.38 -0.15
N LEU A 115 -45.55 -3.82 -1.27
CA LEU A 115 -44.80 -2.84 -2.07
C LEU A 115 -44.30 -1.64 -1.24
N PRO A 116 -45.10 -1.01 -0.34
CA PRO A 116 -44.60 0.06 0.52
C PRO A 116 -43.46 -0.39 1.43
N ALA A 117 -43.57 -1.56 2.07
CA ALA A 117 -42.51 -2.10 2.91
C ALA A 117 -41.25 -2.46 2.11
N MET A 118 -41.39 -2.93 0.86
CA MET A 118 -40.25 -3.22 -0.02
C MET A 118 -39.51 -1.94 -0.42
N LEU A 119 -40.23 -0.87 -0.75
CA LEU A 119 -39.64 0.42 -1.10
C LEU A 119 -38.91 1.06 0.08
N ASP A 120 -39.51 1.04 1.27
CA ASP A 120 -38.86 1.53 2.49
C ASP A 120 -37.60 0.70 2.78
N ASN A 121 -37.70 -0.64 2.78
CA ASN A 121 -36.55 -1.52 2.96
C ASN A 121 -35.43 -1.28 1.93
N ALA A 122 -35.76 -1.06 0.66
CA ALA A 122 -34.78 -0.76 -0.38
C ALA A 122 -34.06 0.57 -0.11
N TYR A 123 -34.81 1.61 0.27
CA TYR A 123 -34.26 2.91 0.65
C TYR A 123 -33.34 2.80 1.88
N GLN A 124 -33.81 2.16 2.96
CA GLN A 124 -33.02 1.93 4.17
C GLN A 124 -31.71 1.21 3.84
N ARG A 125 -31.79 0.11 3.06
CA ARG A 125 -30.61 -0.65 2.61
C ARG A 125 -29.65 0.19 1.77
N GLN A 126 -30.16 1.03 0.89
CA GLN A 126 -29.31 1.91 0.08
C GLN A 126 -28.51 2.88 0.96
N VAL A 127 -29.15 3.51 1.95
CA VAL A 127 -28.45 4.43 2.86
C VAL A 127 -27.41 3.69 3.70
N ILE A 128 -27.75 2.50 4.21
CA ILE A 128 -26.80 1.66 4.98
C ILE A 128 -25.58 1.29 4.13
N ASN A 129 -25.79 0.88 2.87
CA ASN A 129 -24.70 0.50 1.98
C ASN A 129 -23.78 1.69 1.70
N LEU A 130 -24.34 2.87 1.41
CA LEU A 130 -23.56 4.09 1.21
C LEU A 130 -22.78 4.49 2.47
N LEU A 131 -23.37 4.35 3.65
CA LEU A 131 -22.68 4.63 4.92
C LEU A 131 -21.53 3.64 5.16
N GLN A 132 -21.75 2.35 4.89
CA GLN A 132 -20.70 1.33 4.98
C GLN A 132 -19.55 1.60 4.01
N GLU A 133 -19.87 2.00 2.78
CA GLU A 133 -18.88 2.39 1.77
C GLU A 133 -18.00 3.56 2.25
N GLU A 134 -18.60 4.59 2.86
CA GLU A 134 -17.87 5.72 3.44
C GLU A 134 -16.98 5.29 4.61
N ILE A 135 -17.46 4.40 5.49
CA ILE A 135 -16.66 3.83 6.59
C ILE A 135 -15.45 3.06 6.02
N ASN A 136 -15.65 2.23 5.00
CA ASN A 136 -14.58 1.44 4.39
C ASN A 136 -13.50 2.35 3.79
N VAL A 137 -13.89 3.42 3.10
CA VAL A 137 -12.95 4.43 2.58
C VAL A 137 -12.19 5.10 3.72
N ALA A 138 -12.88 5.56 4.77
CA ALA A 138 -12.26 6.23 5.90
C ALA A 138 -11.22 5.35 6.61
N LYS A 139 -11.55 4.07 6.87
CA LYS A 139 -10.62 3.10 7.45
C LYS A 139 -9.40 2.86 6.57
N THR A 140 -9.61 2.77 5.25
CA THR A 140 -8.52 2.60 4.28
C THR A 140 -7.58 3.81 4.27
N ILE A 141 -8.12 5.04 4.37
CA ILE A 141 -7.33 6.28 4.46
C ILE A 141 -6.50 6.27 5.74
N LEU A 142 -7.08 5.95 6.90
CA LEU A 142 -6.34 5.88 8.17
C LEU A 142 -5.18 4.88 8.11
N LYS A 143 -5.38 3.72 7.47
CA LYS A 143 -4.29 2.76 7.25
C LYS A 143 -3.20 3.31 6.32
N ALA A 144 -3.56 4.10 5.30
CA ALA A 144 -2.59 4.73 4.41
C ALA A 144 -1.79 5.80 5.13
N GLU A 145 -2.42 6.56 6.02
CA GLU A 145 -1.74 7.50 6.91
C GLU A 145 -0.72 6.80 7.80
N ASP A 146 -1.09 5.67 8.42
CA ASP A 146 -0.17 4.90 9.26
C ASP A 146 1.04 4.39 8.47
N ILE A 147 0.85 3.99 7.21
CA ILE A 147 1.94 3.59 6.31
C ILE A 147 2.87 4.78 6.03
N LEU A 148 2.31 5.97 5.77
CA LEU A 148 3.08 7.17 5.42
C LEU A 148 3.76 7.82 6.63
N ALA A 149 3.17 7.75 7.82
CA ALA A 149 3.70 8.36 9.04
C ALA A 149 5.05 7.78 9.48
N GLY A 150 5.37 6.54 9.08
CA GLY A 150 6.66 5.91 9.34
C GLY A 150 7.68 6.10 8.21
N ASP A 151 7.33 6.75 7.11
CA ASP A 151 8.13 6.77 5.89
C ASP A 151 8.99 8.05 5.80
N PRO A 152 10.33 7.94 5.73
CA PRO A 152 11.21 9.10 5.66
C PRO A 152 11.23 9.77 4.28
N SER A 153 10.55 9.22 3.27
CA SER A 153 10.59 9.71 1.91
C SER A 153 10.07 11.14 1.79
N THR A 154 10.63 11.89 0.84
CA THR A 154 10.15 13.24 0.55
C THR A 154 8.82 13.20 -0.21
N ALA A 155 7.95 14.17 0.05
CA ALA A 155 6.70 14.29 -0.69
C ALA A 155 6.97 14.80 -2.12
N PRO A 156 6.41 14.15 -3.15
CA PRO A 156 6.59 14.58 -4.53
C PRO A 156 5.93 15.94 -4.76
N SER A 157 6.40 16.67 -5.78
CA SER A 157 5.79 17.96 -6.17
C SER A 157 4.47 17.77 -6.91
N THR A 158 4.29 16.64 -7.60
CA THR A 158 3.08 16.25 -8.33
C THR A 158 2.03 15.61 -7.41
N TYR A 159 0.80 15.53 -7.90
CA TYR A 159 -0.33 14.89 -7.20
C TYR A 159 -0.75 13.63 -7.95
N ALA A 160 -1.42 12.72 -7.25
CA ALA A 160 -2.12 11.63 -7.93
C ALA A 160 -3.17 12.18 -8.88
N ASP A 161 -3.40 11.46 -9.98
CA ASP A 161 -4.41 11.83 -10.97
C ASP A 161 -5.83 11.80 -10.36
N PRO A 162 -6.66 12.84 -10.55
CA PRO A 162 -8.01 12.90 -9.96
C PRO A 162 -8.93 11.76 -10.42
N ASP A 163 -8.85 11.36 -11.69
CA ASP A 163 -9.65 10.26 -12.22
C ASP A 163 -9.18 8.92 -11.64
N TRP A 164 -7.86 8.76 -11.48
CA TRP A 164 -7.29 7.62 -10.77
C TRP A 164 -7.81 7.55 -9.34
N LEU A 165 -7.76 8.66 -8.60
CA LEU A 165 -8.22 8.70 -7.22
C LEU A 165 -9.71 8.30 -7.17
N ALA A 166 -10.53 8.84 -8.07
CA ALA A 166 -11.96 8.54 -8.14
C ALA A 166 -12.23 7.04 -8.30
N ARG A 167 -11.42 6.35 -9.11
CA ARG A 167 -11.50 4.89 -9.26
C ARG A 167 -10.97 4.12 -8.06
N TRP A 168 -9.88 4.60 -7.46
CA TRP A 168 -9.35 4.03 -6.21
C TRP A 168 -10.40 4.09 -5.10
N ARG A 169 -11.03 5.26 -4.86
CA ARG A 169 -12.06 5.42 -3.81
C ARG A 169 -13.24 4.49 -4.01
N ARG A 170 -13.76 4.39 -5.25
CA ARG A 170 -14.87 3.48 -5.57
C ARG A 170 -14.49 2.02 -5.29
N SER A 171 -13.24 1.66 -5.52
CA SER A 171 -12.74 0.31 -5.22
C SER A 171 -12.60 0.09 -3.71
N ALA A 172 -11.98 1.04 -2.99
CA ALA A 172 -11.82 1.00 -1.54
C ALA A 172 -13.16 0.97 -0.78
N ALA A 173 -14.19 1.65 -1.29
CA ALA A 173 -15.55 1.63 -0.74
C ALA A 173 -16.14 0.21 -0.62
N GLN A 174 -15.75 -0.70 -1.52
CA GLN A 174 -16.24 -2.08 -1.52
C GLN A 174 -15.38 -3.02 -0.63
N MET A 175 -14.27 -2.54 -0.07
CA MET A 175 -13.35 -3.36 0.72
C MET A 175 -13.72 -3.35 2.20
N SER A 176 -14.37 -4.41 2.68
CA SER A 176 -14.78 -4.53 4.08
C SER A 176 -13.77 -5.26 4.98
N SER A 177 -12.91 -6.11 4.42
CA SER A 177 -11.91 -6.85 5.21
C SER A 177 -10.69 -6.00 5.50
N ASP A 178 -10.15 -6.14 6.72
CA ASP A 178 -8.96 -5.41 7.17
C ASP A 178 -7.73 -5.61 6.25
N GLN A 179 -7.57 -6.82 5.72
CA GLN A 179 -6.48 -7.16 4.79
C GLN A 179 -6.62 -6.42 3.46
N LEU A 180 -7.82 -6.40 2.86
CA LEU A 180 -8.05 -5.68 1.61
C LEU A 180 -7.98 -4.17 1.79
N GLN A 181 -8.46 -3.65 2.93
CA GLN A 181 -8.27 -2.24 3.28
C GLN A 181 -6.78 -1.89 3.41
N PHE A 182 -5.97 -2.75 4.03
CA PHE A 182 -4.53 -2.54 4.10
C PHE A 182 -3.85 -2.58 2.71
N LEU A 183 -4.30 -3.48 1.83
CA LEU A 183 -3.81 -3.56 0.45
C LEU A 183 -4.11 -2.26 -0.31
N PHE A 184 -5.36 -1.78 -0.30
CA PHE A 184 -5.74 -0.53 -0.96
C PHE A 184 -5.13 0.71 -0.30
N ALA A 185 -4.86 0.67 1.01
CA ALA A 185 -4.09 1.68 1.71
C ALA A 185 -2.63 1.74 1.23
N SER A 186 -2.01 0.57 1.02
CA SER A 186 -0.64 0.47 0.48
C SER A 186 -0.55 1.02 -0.94
N VAL A 187 -1.57 0.73 -1.77
CA VAL A 187 -1.70 1.31 -3.12
C VAL A 187 -1.81 2.84 -3.06
N LEU A 188 -2.66 3.38 -2.18
CA LEU A 188 -2.79 4.84 -2.02
C LEU A 188 -1.48 5.46 -1.54
N ALA A 189 -0.84 4.88 -0.52
CA ALA A 189 0.42 5.37 0.02
C ALA A 189 1.53 5.39 -1.06
N GLY A 190 1.62 4.36 -1.89
CA GLY A 190 2.58 4.35 -3.00
C GLY A 190 2.26 5.38 -4.07
N GLU A 191 0.99 5.60 -4.41
CA GLU A 191 0.59 6.65 -5.35
C GLU A 191 0.85 8.07 -4.82
N VAL A 192 0.68 8.28 -3.51
CA VAL A 192 1.03 9.55 -2.83
C VAL A 192 2.54 9.79 -2.84
N LYS A 193 3.35 8.74 -2.67
CA LYS A 193 4.81 8.82 -2.70
C LYS A 193 5.36 9.01 -4.11
N SER A 194 4.76 8.34 -5.09
CA SER A 194 5.21 8.32 -6.47
C SER A 194 4.01 8.29 -7.42
N PRO A 195 3.39 9.44 -7.73
CA PRO A 195 2.26 9.51 -8.65
C PRO A 195 2.55 8.79 -9.98
N GLY A 196 1.60 7.97 -10.44
CA GLY A 196 1.74 7.09 -11.60
C GLY A 196 2.31 5.70 -11.28
N SER A 197 2.58 5.38 -10.00
CA SER A 197 3.10 4.08 -9.58
C SER A 197 2.12 2.93 -9.83
N PHE A 198 0.81 3.17 -9.68
CA PHE A 198 -0.22 2.16 -9.91
C PHE A 198 -1.16 2.58 -11.02
N SER A 199 -1.33 1.71 -12.01
CA SER A 199 -2.28 1.96 -13.10
C SER A 199 -3.71 1.63 -12.70
N LEU A 200 -4.68 2.17 -13.46
CA LEU A 200 -6.09 1.77 -13.33
C LEU A 200 -6.31 0.27 -13.57
N ARG A 201 -5.51 -0.35 -14.45
CA ARG A 201 -5.55 -1.81 -14.67
C ARG A 201 -5.13 -2.58 -13.43
N THR A 202 -4.20 -2.04 -12.64
CA THR A 202 -3.78 -2.65 -11.38
C THR A 202 -4.87 -2.52 -10.31
N LEU A 203 -5.58 -1.38 -10.23
CA LEU A 203 -6.77 -1.27 -9.37
C LEU A 203 -7.84 -2.31 -9.75
N ASP A 204 -8.10 -2.46 -11.05
CA ASP A 204 -9.06 -3.43 -11.57
C ASP A 204 -8.62 -4.89 -11.38
N PHE A 205 -7.31 -5.15 -11.39
CA PHE A 205 -6.75 -6.46 -11.05
C PHE A 205 -6.92 -6.76 -9.56
N LEU A 206 -6.48 -5.87 -8.68
CA LEU A 206 -6.49 -6.07 -7.23
C LEU A 206 -7.91 -6.22 -6.66
N LYS A 207 -8.90 -5.47 -7.19
CA LYS A 207 -10.29 -5.57 -6.71
C LYS A 207 -10.94 -6.92 -7.03
N ASN A 208 -10.43 -7.64 -8.04
CA ASN A 208 -10.96 -8.91 -8.49
C ASN A 208 -10.09 -10.10 -8.04
N LEU A 209 -8.97 -9.84 -7.35
CA LEU A 209 -8.04 -10.86 -6.90
C LEU A 209 -8.65 -11.65 -5.74
N SER A 210 -8.80 -12.95 -5.92
CA SER A 210 -9.23 -13.85 -4.85
C SER A 210 -8.12 -14.11 -3.83
N ARG A 211 -8.49 -14.63 -2.66
CA ARG A 211 -7.52 -15.01 -1.62
C ARG A 211 -6.54 -16.08 -2.11
N ASP A 212 -7.05 -17.13 -2.77
CA ASP A 212 -6.23 -18.21 -3.32
C ASP A 212 -5.21 -17.67 -4.34
N GLU A 213 -5.66 -16.79 -5.25
CA GLU A 213 -4.77 -16.18 -6.23
C GLU A 213 -3.70 -15.29 -5.57
N ALA A 214 -4.07 -14.53 -4.54
CA ALA A 214 -3.14 -13.70 -3.79
C ALA A 214 -2.08 -14.54 -3.06
N GLU A 215 -2.47 -15.63 -2.39
CA GLU A 215 -1.55 -16.56 -1.71
C GLU A 215 -0.58 -17.20 -2.69
N ARG A 216 -1.08 -17.64 -3.85
CA ARG A 216 -0.24 -18.20 -4.92
C ARG A 216 0.68 -17.14 -5.53
N MET A 217 0.22 -15.91 -5.70
CA MET A 217 1.03 -14.80 -6.19
C MET A 217 2.21 -14.48 -5.25
N GLN A 218 2.02 -14.55 -3.93
CA GLN A 218 3.09 -14.26 -2.96
C GLN A 218 4.34 -15.13 -3.19
N PHE A 219 4.17 -16.36 -3.65
CA PHE A 219 5.30 -17.26 -3.90
C PHE A 219 6.34 -16.68 -4.88
N VAL A 220 5.94 -15.86 -5.88
CA VAL A 220 6.89 -15.32 -6.86
C VAL A 220 7.60 -14.05 -6.38
N CYS A 221 7.04 -13.34 -5.39
CA CYS A 221 7.56 -12.06 -4.90
C CYS A 221 9.05 -12.08 -4.46
N PRO A 222 9.57 -13.12 -3.76
CA PRO A 222 10.97 -13.15 -3.33
C PRO A 222 11.95 -13.29 -4.50
N PHE A 223 11.47 -13.76 -5.65
CA PHE A 223 12.31 -14.06 -6.81
C PHE A 223 12.34 -12.92 -7.84
N LEU A 224 11.59 -11.84 -7.59
CA LEU A 224 11.43 -10.72 -8.49
C LEU A 224 12.68 -9.81 -8.45
N ALA A 225 13.45 -9.81 -9.53
CA ALA A 225 14.61 -8.96 -9.74
C ALA A 225 14.23 -7.68 -10.51
N ASN A 226 14.71 -6.53 -10.04
CA ASN A 226 14.48 -5.20 -10.60
C ASN A 226 12.99 -4.87 -10.84
N GLY A 227 12.09 -5.49 -10.07
CA GLY A 227 10.63 -5.37 -10.25
C GLY A 227 10.10 -5.94 -11.56
N ARG A 228 10.93 -6.64 -12.34
CA ARG A 228 10.66 -6.94 -13.75
C ARG A 228 10.92 -8.37 -14.17
N TYR A 229 11.84 -9.07 -13.52
CA TYR A 229 12.35 -10.35 -14.02
C TYR A 229 12.32 -11.42 -12.94
N VAL A 230 12.01 -12.64 -13.32
CA VAL A 230 12.12 -13.83 -12.46
C VAL A 230 13.02 -14.83 -13.17
N PHE A 231 14.25 -15.00 -12.68
CA PHE A 231 15.24 -15.85 -13.34
C PHE A 231 15.04 -17.31 -12.98
N THR A 232 15.02 -18.21 -13.96
CA THR A 232 14.81 -19.64 -13.71
C THR A 232 16.12 -20.32 -13.29
N LEU A 233 16.58 -20.00 -12.07
CA LEU A 233 17.86 -20.46 -11.49
C LEU A 233 17.67 -21.02 -10.07
N GLY A 234 18.57 -21.92 -9.66
CA GLY A 234 18.66 -22.43 -8.29
C GLY A 234 17.38 -23.13 -7.83
N PRO A 235 16.72 -22.69 -6.73
CA PRO A 235 15.49 -23.30 -6.25
C PRO A 235 14.39 -23.33 -7.33
N LEU A 236 14.33 -22.33 -8.23
CA LEU A 236 13.39 -22.32 -9.35
C LEU A 236 13.70 -23.38 -10.43
N GLN A 237 14.84 -24.06 -10.37
CA GLN A 237 15.12 -25.24 -11.20
C GLN A 237 14.89 -26.55 -10.45
N ALA A 238 14.79 -26.50 -9.12
CA ALA A 238 14.61 -27.68 -8.29
C ALA A 238 13.21 -28.25 -8.53
N PRO A 239 13.08 -29.58 -8.66
CA PRO A 239 11.80 -30.24 -8.80
C PRO A 239 10.77 -29.74 -7.79
N GLN A 240 11.13 -29.59 -6.52
CA GLN A 240 10.21 -29.29 -5.42
C GLN A 240 9.54 -27.91 -5.48
N VAL A 241 10.06 -26.96 -6.26
CA VAL A 241 9.56 -25.57 -6.31
C VAL A 241 8.51 -25.40 -7.40
N TYR A 242 8.51 -26.27 -8.41
CA TYR A 242 7.51 -26.33 -9.49
C TYR A 242 6.79 -27.68 -9.61
N HIS A 243 7.17 -28.73 -8.87
CA HIS A 243 6.57 -30.07 -9.03
C HIS A 243 5.15 -30.18 -8.49
N ASP A 244 4.79 -29.41 -7.47
CA ASP A 244 3.40 -29.38 -7.00
C ASP A 244 2.51 -28.53 -7.93
N ASN A 245 3.11 -27.76 -8.86
CA ASN A 245 2.35 -26.92 -9.79
C ASN A 245 3.17 -26.55 -11.04
N ARG A 246 3.38 -27.50 -11.96
CA ARG A 246 4.04 -27.24 -13.27
C ARG A 246 3.35 -26.14 -14.07
N GLU A 247 2.06 -25.92 -13.79
CA GLU A 247 1.23 -24.86 -14.33
C GLU A 247 1.48 -23.50 -13.68
N PHE A 248 2.34 -23.36 -12.66
CA PHE A 248 2.47 -22.13 -11.91
C PHE A 248 2.91 -20.90 -12.75
N PRO A 249 3.91 -21.00 -13.65
CA PRO A 249 4.20 -19.91 -14.58
C PRO A 249 3.04 -19.61 -15.54
N PHE A 250 2.25 -20.62 -15.93
CA PHE A 250 1.06 -20.45 -16.78
C PHE A 250 -0.06 -19.75 -16.03
N PHE A 251 -0.32 -20.13 -14.78
CA PHE A 251 -1.24 -19.46 -13.88
C PHE A 251 -0.90 -17.98 -13.70
N LEU A 252 0.38 -17.65 -13.43
CA LEU A 252 0.80 -16.26 -13.33
C LEU A 252 0.65 -15.50 -14.65
N GLN A 253 0.76 -16.17 -15.80
CA GLN A 253 0.48 -15.57 -17.10
C GLN A 253 -1.02 -15.39 -17.35
N GLU A 254 -1.86 -16.35 -16.96
CA GLU A 254 -3.33 -16.28 -17.06
C GLU A 254 -3.90 -15.15 -16.18
N LEU A 255 -3.32 -14.96 -15.00
CA LEU A 255 -3.58 -13.78 -14.15
C LEU A 255 -3.06 -12.47 -14.75
N GLY A 256 -2.25 -12.54 -15.81
CA GLY A 256 -1.65 -11.37 -16.44
C GLY A 256 -0.51 -10.74 -15.62
N LEU A 257 0.12 -11.48 -14.70
CA LEU A 257 1.27 -11.02 -13.90
C LEU A 257 2.59 -11.21 -14.65
N LEU A 258 2.74 -12.34 -15.33
CA LEU A 258 3.92 -12.67 -16.13
C LEU A 258 3.59 -12.68 -17.62
N SER A 259 4.64 -12.50 -18.42
CA SER A 259 4.63 -12.57 -19.87
C SER A 259 5.80 -13.43 -20.35
N GLY A 260 5.63 -14.03 -21.53
CA GLY A 260 6.70 -14.80 -22.19
C GLY A 260 6.64 -16.31 -21.94
N ASN A 261 5.54 -16.83 -21.41
CA ASN A 261 5.28 -18.26 -21.32
C ASN A 261 4.58 -18.73 -22.61
N GLY A 262 5.34 -19.34 -23.53
CA GLY A 262 4.87 -19.83 -24.83
C GLY A 262 5.81 -20.88 -25.41
N TYR A 263 5.61 -21.27 -26.68
CA TYR A 263 6.35 -22.36 -27.36
C TYR A 263 7.88 -22.27 -27.32
N MET A 264 8.45 -21.10 -27.03
CA MET A 264 9.90 -20.87 -26.94
C MET A 264 10.48 -20.97 -25.51
N GLY A 265 9.64 -21.13 -24.47
CA GLY A 265 10.10 -21.11 -23.08
C GLY A 265 10.87 -19.84 -22.70
N ASN A 266 11.45 -19.84 -21.49
CA ASN A 266 12.30 -18.81 -20.90
C ASN A 266 12.93 -17.82 -21.91
N VAL A 267 12.50 -16.56 -21.87
CA VAL A 267 13.04 -15.53 -22.77
C VAL A 267 14.42 -15.10 -22.27
N LEU A 268 15.44 -15.22 -23.12
CA LEU A 268 16.78 -14.71 -22.86
C LEU A 268 16.75 -13.18 -22.72
N GLN A 269 16.93 -12.70 -21.49
CA GLN A 269 17.04 -11.27 -21.18
C GLN A 269 18.49 -10.82 -21.33
N LYS A 270 18.69 -9.66 -21.94
CA LYS A 270 19.99 -9.02 -22.12
C LYS A 270 20.07 -7.78 -21.23
N PHE A 271 21.17 -7.67 -20.48
CA PHE A 271 21.45 -6.55 -19.60
C PHE A 271 22.76 -5.89 -20.05
N GLU A 272 22.66 -4.61 -20.38
CA GLU A 272 23.78 -3.72 -20.70
C GLU A 272 24.26 -3.03 -19.41
N SER A 273 25.45 -2.43 -19.46
CA SER A 273 26.01 -1.74 -18.30
C SER A 273 25.17 -0.53 -17.86
N GLU A 274 24.98 -0.37 -16.54
CA GLU A 274 24.41 0.82 -15.91
C GLU A 274 25.40 2.00 -15.91
N ILE A 275 26.70 1.77 -16.14
CA ILE A 275 27.77 2.80 -16.12
C ILE A 275 28.60 2.76 -17.41
N ALA A 276 29.08 3.92 -17.87
CA ALA A 276 29.88 4.03 -19.10
C ALA A 276 31.34 3.56 -18.97
N SER A 277 31.93 3.56 -17.76
CA SER A 277 33.36 3.30 -17.53
C SER A 277 33.73 1.83 -17.44
N GLU A 278 32.82 1.00 -16.94
CA GLU A 278 32.99 -0.43 -16.72
C GLU A 278 31.64 -1.14 -16.91
N PHE A 279 31.64 -2.46 -17.01
CA PHE A 279 30.39 -3.21 -16.95
C PHE A 279 29.92 -3.30 -15.50
N ARG A 280 28.75 -2.73 -15.21
CA ARG A 280 28.09 -2.88 -13.91
C ARG A 280 26.60 -3.08 -14.12
N VAL A 281 26.07 -4.19 -13.61
CA VAL A 281 24.62 -4.44 -13.56
C VAL A 281 24.26 -4.81 -12.13
N VAL A 282 23.21 -4.18 -11.59
CA VAL A 282 22.69 -4.51 -10.27
C VAL A 282 21.33 -5.17 -10.41
N LEU A 283 21.27 -6.46 -10.07
CA LEU A 283 20.04 -7.22 -9.97
C LEU A 283 19.48 -7.04 -8.55
N ARG A 284 18.49 -6.17 -8.38
CA ARG A 284 17.90 -5.78 -7.09
C ARG A 284 16.75 -6.71 -6.75
N LEU A 285 16.82 -7.41 -5.62
CA LEU A 285 15.79 -8.31 -5.10
C LEU A 285 15.31 -7.78 -3.75
N ASN A 286 14.41 -6.80 -3.78
CA ASN A 286 13.91 -6.06 -2.61
C ASN A 286 15.03 -5.49 -1.72
N ASP A 287 15.32 -6.16 -0.60
CA ASP A 287 16.32 -5.80 0.40
C ASP A 287 17.72 -6.38 0.10
N ARG A 288 17.87 -7.18 -0.95
CA ARG A 288 19.13 -7.82 -1.37
C ARG A 288 19.48 -7.41 -2.80
N ALA A 289 20.73 -7.56 -3.19
CA ALA A 289 21.16 -7.39 -4.59
C ALA A 289 22.28 -8.34 -4.98
N VAL A 290 22.31 -8.69 -6.27
CA VAL A 290 23.46 -9.32 -6.92
C VAL A 290 24.10 -8.29 -7.83
N ILE A 291 25.32 -7.88 -7.50
CA ILE A 291 26.09 -6.88 -8.23
C ILE A 291 27.06 -7.61 -9.16
N VAL A 292 26.91 -7.39 -10.46
CA VAL A 292 27.72 -8.03 -11.51
C VAL A 292 28.64 -6.98 -12.12
N ARG A 293 29.95 -7.26 -12.13
CA ARG A 293 31.01 -6.37 -12.61
C ARG A 293 31.85 -7.03 -13.70
N GLY A 294 32.34 -6.23 -14.64
CA GLY A 294 33.23 -6.67 -15.72
C GLY A 294 34.05 -5.52 -16.31
N SER A 295 35.19 -5.85 -16.91
CA SER A 295 36.13 -4.86 -17.43
C SER A 295 35.69 -4.20 -18.75
N ASP A 296 34.84 -4.86 -19.53
CA ASP A 296 34.36 -4.34 -20.82
C ASP A 296 32.98 -3.68 -20.67
N PRO A 297 32.84 -2.35 -20.75
CA PRO A 297 31.55 -1.66 -20.60
C PRO A 297 30.52 -2.03 -21.67
N LYS A 298 30.94 -2.64 -22.79
CA LYS A 298 30.03 -3.13 -23.86
C LYS A 298 29.64 -4.59 -23.68
N ALA A 299 30.10 -5.26 -22.63
CA ALA A 299 29.67 -6.61 -22.31
C ALA A 299 28.14 -6.66 -22.12
N ILE A 300 27.55 -7.83 -22.38
CA ILE A 300 26.12 -8.07 -22.22
C ILE A 300 25.94 -9.27 -21.30
N LEU A 301 25.32 -9.07 -20.15
CA LEU A 301 24.89 -10.17 -19.29
C LEU A 301 23.59 -10.75 -19.85
N GLN A 302 23.55 -12.06 -20.04
CA GLN A 302 22.37 -12.75 -20.57
C GLN A 302 21.81 -13.73 -19.54
N LEU A 303 20.55 -13.57 -19.14
CA LEU A 303 19.89 -14.43 -18.16
C LEU A 303 18.55 -14.94 -18.69
N ASN A 304 18.25 -16.19 -18.40
CA ASN A 304 16.97 -16.80 -18.75
C ASN A 304 15.95 -16.57 -17.64
N GLY A 305 14.73 -16.18 -18.01
CA GLY A 305 13.66 -15.98 -17.04
C GLY A 305 12.36 -15.47 -17.64
N TYR A 306 11.40 -15.24 -16.76
CA TYR A 306 10.12 -14.62 -17.07
C TYR A 306 10.19 -13.11 -16.90
N LYS A 307 9.40 -12.39 -17.69
CA LYS A 307 9.24 -10.94 -17.57
C LYS A 307 7.85 -10.63 -17.03
N THR A 308 7.74 -9.72 -16.07
CA THR A 308 6.45 -9.25 -15.59
C THR A 308 5.73 -8.40 -16.63
N THR A 309 4.41 -8.46 -16.64
CA THR A 309 3.61 -7.43 -17.32
C THR A 309 3.68 -6.12 -16.51
N PRO A 310 3.23 -4.98 -17.06
CA PRO A 310 3.10 -3.75 -16.28
C PRO A 310 2.22 -3.90 -15.04
N VAL A 311 1.13 -4.68 -15.14
CA VAL A 311 0.25 -4.97 -13.99
C VAL A 311 0.97 -5.85 -12.97
N GLY A 312 1.68 -6.88 -13.43
CA GLY A 312 2.45 -7.76 -12.55
C GLY A 312 3.57 -7.05 -11.81
N ALA A 313 4.31 -6.16 -12.48
CA ALA A 313 5.34 -5.35 -11.83
C ALA A 313 4.77 -4.49 -10.69
N GLN A 314 3.58 -3.91 -10.90
CA GLN A 314 2.90 -3.07 -9.92
C GLN A 314 2.24 -3.90 -8.81
N ALA A 315 1.57 -5.00 -9.12
CA ALA A 315 0.91 -5.83 -8.13
C ALA A 315 1.90 -6.54 -7.20
N LEU A 316 3.00 -7.09 -7.76
CA LEU A 316 4.01 -7.80 -6.99
C LEU A 316 4.83 -6.86 -6.09
N SER A 317 4.96 -5.58 -6.42
CA SER A 317 5.68 -4.61 -5.58
C SER A 317 4.97 -4.31 -4.26
N LEU A 318 3.68 -4.62 -4.14
CA LEU A 318 2.91 -4.48 -2.90
C LEU A 318 3.27 -5.52 -1.84
N CYS A 319 4.01 -6.57 -2.20
CA CYS A 319 4.44 -7.63 -1.29
C CYS A 319 5.97 -7.80 -1.34
N PRO A 320 6.74 -6.83 -0.81
CA PRO A 320 8.19 -6.95 -0.77
C PRO A 320 8.58 -8.10 0.18
N MET A 321 9.29 -9.09 -0.36
CA MET A 321 9.79 -10.24 0.40
C MET A 321 11.26 -10.47 0.12
N SER A 322 12.03 -10.82 1.16
CA SER A 322 13.46 -11.06 1.03
C SER A 322 13.73 -12.33 0.22
N ALA A 323 14.67 -12.24 -0.72
CA ALA A 323 15.03 -13.36 -1.57
C ALA A 323 15.73 -14.46 -0.75
N PRO A 324 15.39 -15.76 -0.95
CA PRO A 324 16.10 -16.85 -0.31
C PRO A 324 17.60 -16.83 -0.67
N GLU A 325 18.46 -17.08 0.32
CA GLU A 325 19.91 -17.08 0.12
C GLU A 325 20.35 -18.08 -0.97
N SER A 326 19.70 -19.23 -1.04
CA SER A 326 19.93 -20.23 -2.09
C SER A 326 19.64 -19.72 -3.50
N TYR A 327 18.67 -18.82 -3.67
CA TYR A 327 18.38 -18.19 -4.95
C TYR A 327 19.42 -17.13 -5.30
N LEU A 328 19.77 -16.26 -4.34
CA LEU A 328 20.81 -15.24 -4.53
C LEU A 328 22.14 -15.86 -4.95
N GLN A 329 22.57 -16.92 -4.26
CA GLN A 329 23.78 -17.66 -4.59
C GLN A 329 23.70 -18.30 -5.98
N ALA A 330 22.57 -18.89 -6.35
CA ALA A 330 22.40 -19.47 -7.68
C ALA A 330 22.49 -18.43 -8.80
N VAL A 331 21.87 -17.26 -8.62
CA VAL A 331 21.98 -16.14 -9.56
C VAL A 331 23.42 -15.66 -9.65
N ALA A 332 24.10 -15.51 -8.51
CA ALA A 332 25.48 -15.03 -8.45
C ALA A 332 26.47 -16.02 -9.11
N VAL A 333 26.38 -17.30 -8.78
CA VAL A 333 27.20 -18.37 -9.40
C VAL A 333 26.96 -18.45 -10.90
N HIS A 334 25.71 -18.31 -11.36
CA HIS A 334 25.40 -18.30 -12.78
C HIS A 334 26.02 -17.09 -13.49
N CYS A 335 25.99 -15.90 -12.89
CA CYS A 335 26.66 -14.72 -13.44
C CYS A 335 28.19 -14.90 -13.48
N LYS A 336 28.78 -15.48 -12.43
CA LYS A 336 30.22 -15.80 -12.38
C LYS A 336 30.63 -16.80 -13.44
N SER A 337 29.80 -17.80 -13.73
CA SER A 337 30.02 -18.79 -14.80
C SER A 337 30.07 -18.17 -16.20
N LYS A 338 29.49 -16.97 -16.37
CA LYS A 338 29.54 -16.18 -17.61
C LYS A 338 30.76 -15.26 -17.71
N GLY A 339 31.70 -15.32 -16.76
CA GLY A 339 32.97 -14.58 -16.79
C GLY A 339 32.94 -13.22 -16.08
N PHE A 340 31.92 -12.94 -15.27
CA PHE A 340 31.81 -11.68 -14.52
C PHE A 340 32.30 -11.84 -13.08
N ALA A 341 32.78 -10.76 -12.47
CA ALA A 341 32.97 -10.66 -11.03
C ALA A 341 31.63 -10.38 -10.36
N VAL A 342 31.33 -11.03 -9.24
CA VAL A 342 30.00 -10.96 -8.61
C VAL A 342 30.11 -10.76 -7.11
N ALA A 343 29.26 -9.89 -6.56
CA ALA A 343 29.06 -9.72 -5.13
C ALA A 343 27.56 -9.79 -4.79
N ILE A 344 27.24 -10.29 -3.61
CA ILE A 344 25.90 -10.20 -3.03
C ILE A 344 25.93 -9.10 -1.98
N ALA A 345 24.93 -8.22 -1.98
CA ALA A 345 24.83 -7.11 -1.06
C ALA A 345 23.44 -7.03 -0.41
N SER A 346 23.35 -6.30 0.69
CA SER A 346 22.11 -6.03 1.43
C SER A 346 21.85 -4.52 1.44
N ARG A 347 20.59 -4.12 1.39
CA ARG A 347 20.21 -2.71 1.33
C ARG A 347 20.40 -2.02 2.68
N CYS A 348 20.90 -0.79 2.69
CA CYS A 348 20.82 0.11 3.86
C CYS A 348 19.38 0.33 4.30
N ALA A 349 19.06 0.16 5.58
CA ALA A 349 17.86 0.73 6.14
C ALA A 349 17.97 2.27 6.11
N GLY A 350 17.18 2.95 5.28
CA GLY A 350 17.04 4.41 5.28
C GLY A 350 17.48 5.18 4.03
N THR A 351 17.99 4.54 2.98
CA THR A 351 18.29 5.21 1.70
C THR A 351 17.15 5.07 0.69
N GLU A 352 16.89 6.11 -0.11
CA GLU A 352 15.88 6.09 -1.17
C GLU A 352 16.12 4.93 -2.17
N PRO A 353 15.09 4.41 -2.87
CA PRO A 353 15.26 3.38 -3.90
C PRO A 353 16.25 3.76 -5.01
N ALA A 354 16.51 5.06 -5.18
CA ALA A 354 17.43 5.62 -6.15
C ALA A 354 18.86 5.82 -5.62
N GLU A 355 19.08 5.84 -4.30
CA GLU A 355 20.40 6.03 -3.70
C GLU A 355 21.07 4.68 -3.43
N GLU A 356 22.27 4.52 -3.99
CA GLU A 356 23.10 3.32 -4.08
C GLU A 356 23.67 2.79 -2.75
N GLY A 357 22.93 2.88 -1.65
CA GLY A 357 23.32 2.35 -0.34
C GLY A 357 23.18 0.84 -0.26
N TRP A 358 24.11 0.09 -0.86
CA TRP A 358 24.26 -1.35 -0.63
C TRP A 358 25.43 -1.57 0.35
N ILE A 359 25.17 -2.23 1.48
CA ILE A 359 26.17 -2.61 2.50
C ILE A 359 26.42 -4.12 2.42
N ASP A 360 27.52 -4.57 3.02
CA ASP A 360 27.90 -5.98 3.15
C ASP A 360 28.06 -6.69 1.80
N GLU A 361 28.81 -6.06 0.88
CA GLU A 361 29.22 -6.72 -0.36
C GLU A 361 30.12 -7.93 -0.05
N VAL A 362 29.54 -9.13 -0.16
CA VAL A 362 30.27 -10.40 -0.05
C VAL A 362 30.56 -10.91 -1.45
N ALA A 363 31.84 -11.01 -1.80
CA ALA A 363 32.28 -11.59 -3.07
C ALA A 363 31.90 -13.09 -3.13
N VAL A 364 31.36 -13.51 -4.28
CA VAL A 364 30.96 -14.91 -4.56
C VAL A 364 31.97 -15.59 -5.45
#